data_AF-A0A8H8MWZ7-F1
#
_entry.id   AF-A0A8H8MWZ7-F1
#
_cell.length_a   1.000
_cell.length_b   1.000
_cell.length_c   1.000
_cell.angle_alpha   90.00
_cell.angle_beta   90.00
_cell.angle_gamma   90.00
#
_symmetry.space_group_name_H-M   'P 1'
#
loop_
_entity.id
_entity.type
_entity.pdbx_description
1 polymer ?
#
loop_
_entity_poly.entity_id
_entity_poly.type
_entity_poly.pdbx_seq_one_letter_code
_entity_poly.pdbx_strand_id
1 'polypeptide(L)'
;MLIVGRIVAGLAIGVLSMITPLYQVEISHPKWRGFMAGTFQQMLGFGFIVANWVTYGCDKGIEGVAAWRLPLGLQMLPAVILFLGMFIFPYSPRWDEWLDGEFAEICEAFGQFTGINVIN
;
A
#
# COMPACT_ATOMS: atom_id res chain seq x y z
N MET A 1 13.21 -22.58 8.90
CA MET A 1 13.25 -21.60 7.78
C MET A 1 11.92 -20.88 7.57
N LEU A 2 10.78 -21.58 7.42
CA LEU A 2 9.46 -20.95 7.23
C LEU A 2 9.00 -20.02 8.38
N ILE A 3 9.24 -20.38 9.64
CA ILE A 3 8.83 -19.59 10.82
C ILE A 3 9.58 -18.25 10.87
N VAL A 4 10.88 -18.26 10.63
CA VAL A 4 11.71 -17.03 10.60
C VAL A 4 11.24 -16.10 9.49
N GLY A 5 10.97 -16.63 8.29
CA GLY A 5 10.39 -15.85 7.19
C GLY A 5 9.03 -15.24 7.53
N ARG A 6 8.18 -15.95 8.27
CA ARG A 6 6.88 -15.44 8.74
C ARG A 6 7.01 -14.32 9.78
N ILE A 7 7.99 -14.41 10.68
CA ILE A 7 8.27 -13.36 11.66
C ILE A 7 8.72 -12.08 10.94
N VAL A 8 9.67 -12.19 10.02
CA VAL A 8 10.16 -11.05 9.23
C VAL A 8 9.04 -10.46 8.37
N ALA A 9 8.25 -11.29 7.69
CA ALA A 9 7.11 -10.83 6.91
C ALA A 9 6.04 -10.16 7.78
N GLY A 10 5.78 -10.68 8.98
CA GLY A 10 4.84 -10.08 9.93
C GLY A 10 5.28 -8.69 10.40
N LEU A 11 6.57 -8.53 10.73
CA LEU A 11 7.13 -7.21 11.09
C LEU A 11 7.05 -6.22 9.92
N ALA A 12 7.39 -6.65 8.71
CA ALA A 12 7.32 -5.81 7.52
C ALA A 12 5.90 -5.33 7.24
N ILE A 13 4.91 -6.23 7.28
CA ILE A 13 3.49 -5.89 7.09
C ILE A 13 2.98 -4.98 8.21
N GLY A 14 3.42 -5.19 9.45
CA GLY A 14 3.07 -4.33 10.59
C GLY A 14 3.48 -2.88 10.37
N VAL A 15 4.75 -2.64 10.01
CA VAL A 15 5.25 -1.29 9.71
C VAL A 15 4.51 -0.68 8.53
N LEU A 16 4.32 -1.45 7.45
CA LEU A 16 3.61 -0.98 6.25
C LEU A 16 2.15 -0.60 6.55
N SER A 17 1.47 -1.34 7.42
CA SER A 17 0.07 -1.07 7.80
C SER A 17 -0.12 0.23 8.59
N MET A 18 0.93 0.72 9.26
CA MET A 18 0.90 2.00 9.97
C MET A 18 1.23 3.17 9.04
N ILE A 19 2.23 3.01 8.17
CA ILE A 19 2.69 4.08 7.26
C ILE A 19 1.66 4.35 6.16
N THR A 20 1.02 3.33 5.60
CA THR A 20 0.10 3.49 4.45
C THR A 20 -1.09 4.41 4.71
N PRO A 21 -1.89 4.23 5.78
CA PRO A 21 -3.00 5.14 6.07
C PRO A 21 -2.51 6.53 6.51
N LEU A 22 -1.34 6.62 7.15
CA LEU A 22 -0.72 7.90 7.52
C LEU A 22 -0.43 8.72 6.25
N TYR A 23 0.25 8.12 5.29
CA TYR A 23 0.52 8.72 3.99
C TYR A 23 -0.77 9.17 3.31
N GLN A 24 -1.79 8.31 3.25
CA GLN A 24 -3.08 8.67 2.63
C GLN A 24 -3.78 9.85 3.31
N VAL A 25 -3.67 10.00 4.64
CA VAL A 25 -4.25 11.13 5.37
C VAL A 25 -3.48 12.43 5.11
N GLU A 26 -2.18 12.34 4.84
CA GLU A 26 -1.32 13.50 4.55
C GLU A 26 -1.58 14.10 3.16
N ILE A 27 -1.77 13.27 2.13
CA ILE A 27 -2.10 13.72 0.75
C ILE A 27 -3.59 14.02 0.53
N SER A 28 -4.48 13.69 1.49
CA SER A 28 -5.93 13.81 1.29
C SER A 28 -6.54 15.12 1.78
N HIS A 29 -7.46 15.64 0.97
CA HIS A 29 -8.23 16.85 1.29
C HIS A 29 -9.05 16.66 2.58
N PRO A 30 -9.08 17.62 3.52
CA PRO A 30 -9.65 17.48 4.87
C PRO A 30 -11.06 16.90 4.92
N LYS A 31 -11.88 17.22 3.92
CA LYS A 31 -13.29 16.79 3.81
C LYS A 31 -13.47 15.30 3.51
N TRP A 32 -12.47 14.61 2.93
CA TRP A 32 -12.60 13.22 2.43
C TRP A 32 -11.61 12.24 3.08
N ARG A 33 -10.86 12.68 4.09
CA ARG A 33 -9.84 11.86 4.78
C ARG A 33 -10.39 10.52 5.30
N GLY A 34 -11.58 10.55 5.89
CA GLY A 34 -12.25 9.34 6.39
C GLY A 34 -12.66 8.37 5.29
N PHE A 35 -13.04 8.88 4.11
CA PHE A 35 -13.39 8.04 2.96
C PHE A 35 -12.15 7.35 2.35
N MET A 36 -11.02 8.06 2.30
CA MET A 36 -9.76 7.49 1.78
C MET A 36 -9.20 6.41 2.72
N ALA A 37 -9.23 6.63 4.03
CA ALA A 37 -8.88 5.60 5.02
C ALA A 37 -9.84 4.39 4.97
N GLY A 38 -11.14 4.62 4.77
CA GLY A 38 -12.12 3.55 4.60
C GLY A 38 -11.89 2.71 3.33
N THR A 39 -11.47 3.34 2.25
CA THR A 39 -11.19 2.65 0.98
C THR A 39 -9.95 1.75 1.09
N PHE A 40 -8.93 2.16 1.86
CA PHE A 40 -7.79 1.29 2.17
C PHE A 40 -8.22 0.01 2.89
N GLN A 41 -9.03 0.14 3.94
CA GLN A 41 -9.54 -1.02 4.67
C GLN A 41 -10.42 -1.93 3.80
N GLN A 42 -11.23 -1.34 2.92
CA GLN A 42 -12.06 -2.09 1.98
C GLN A 42 -11.21 -2.85 0.95
N MET A 43 -10.14 -2.25 0.45
CA MET A 43 -9.21 -2.90 -0.48
C MET A 43 -8.48 -4.08 0.17
N LEU A 44 -8.09 -3.95 1.44
CA LEU A 44 -7.54 -5.07 2.21
C LEU A 44 -8.54 -6.23 2.28
N GLY A 45 -9.81 -5.94 2.57
CA GLY A 45 -10.89 -6.93 2.60
C GLY A 45 -11.07 -7.66 1.26
N PHE A 46 -11.12 -6.91 0.15
CA PHE A 46 -11.19 -7.50 -1.19
C PHE A 46 -9.98 -8.39 -1.50
N GLY A 47 -8.77 -7.96 -1.13
CA GLY A 47 -7.55 -8.75 -1.27
C GLY A 47 -7.63 -10.08 -0.51
N PHE A 48 -8.15 -10.08 0.72
CA PHE A 48 -8.36 -11.31 1.49
C PHE A 48 -9.36 -12.26 0.83
N ILE A 49 -10.45 -11.75 0.27
CA ILE A 49 -11.44 -12.58 -0.43
C ILE A 49 -10.80 -13.28 -1.63
N VAL A 50 -10.06 -12.53 -2.46
CA VAL A 50 -9.36 -13.08 -3.63
C VAL A 50 -8.31 -14.11 -3.20
N ALA A 51 -7.52 -13.82 -2.17
CA ALA A 51 -6.50 -14.75 -1.67
C ALA A 51 -7.11 -16.07 -1.17
N ASN A 52 -8.24 -16.02 -0.46
CA ASN A 52 -8.96 -17.21 -0.02
C ASN A 52 -9.52 -18.02 -1.19
N TRP A 53 -10.07 -17.36 -2.21
CA TRP A 53 -10.59 -18.03 -3.41
C TRP A 53 -9.48 -18.72 -4.21
N VAL A 54 -8.32 -18.09 -4.36
CA VAL A 54 -7.18 -18.70 -5.05
C VAL A 54 -6.60 -19.87 -4.24
N THR A 55 -6.55 -19.75 -2.91
CA THR A 55 -6.12 -20.84 -2.04
C THR A 55 -7.06 -22.04 -2.14
N TYR A 56 -8.38 -21.80 -2.17
CA TYR A 56 -9.38 -22.84 -2.39
C TYR A 56 -9.26 -23.50 -3.77
N GLY A 57 -9.00 -22.72 -4.82
CA GLY A 57 -8.75 -23.25 -6.17
C GLY A 57 -7.49 -24.11 -6.26
N CYS A 58 -6.43 -23.74 -5.54
CA CYS A 58 -5.19 -24.52 -5.47
C CYS A 58 -5.35 -25.83 -4.68
N ASP A 59 -6.15 -25.82 -3.61
CA ASP A 59 -6.45 -27.00 -2.78
C ASP A 59 -7.29 -28.05 -3.54
N LYS A 60 -8.23 -27.59 -4.36
CA LYS A 60 -9.10 -28.47 -5.16
C LYS A 60 -8.46 -28.98 -6.45
N GLY A 61 -7.47 -28.27 -7.00
CA GLY A 61 -6.92 -28.52 -8.34
C GLY A 61 -5.56 -29.25 -8.38
N ILE A 62 -4.81 -29.30 -7.28
CA ILE A 62 -3.43 -29.82 -7.27
C ILE A 62 -3.22 -30.71 -6.04
N GLU A 63 -2.95 -31.99 -6.26
CA GLU A 63 -2.56 -32.91 -5.19
C GLU A 63 -1.05 -32.79 -4.90
N GLY A 64 -0.67 -32.55 -3.64
CA GLY A 64 0.71 -32.62 -3.15
C GLY A 64 1.30 -31.33 -2.58
N VAL A 65 2.62 -31.33 -2.34
CA VAL A 65 3.40 -30.27 -1.66
C VAL A 65 3.35 -28.90 -2.39
N ALA A 66 2.88 -28.87 -3.63
CA ALA A 66 2.71 -27.63 -4.40
C ALA A 66 1.48 -26.80 -3.98
N ALA A 67 0.45 -27.43 -3.40
CA ALA A 67 -0.80 -26.77 -3.03
C ALA A 67 -0.61 -25.64 -2.01
N TRP A 68 0.33 -25.79 -1.07
CA TRP A 68 0.63 -24.76 -0.07
C TRP A 68 1.71 -23.75 -0.50
N ARG A 69 2.50 -24.09 -1.53
CA ARG A 69 3.58 -23.21 -2.04
C ARG A 69 3.06 -22.20 -3.06
N LEU A 70 2.06 -22.57 -3.86
CA LEU A 70 1.47 -21.70 -4.88
C LEU A 70 0.81 -20.43 -4.30
N PRO A 71 -0.01 -20.50 -3.22
CA PRO A 71 -0.56 -19.30 -2.59
C PRO A 71 0.52 -18.40 -2.00
N LEU A 72 1.56 -19.01 -1.42
CA LEU A 72 2.74 -18.33 -0.87
C LEU A 72 3.59 -17.65 -1.96
N GLY A 73 3.69 -18.23 -3.15
CA GLY A 73 4.35 -17.59 -4.30
C GLY A 73 3.50 -16.45 -4.87
N LEU A 74 2.18 -16.65 -4.96
CA LEU A 74 1.27 -15.66 -5.52
C LEU A 74 1.17 -14.40 -4.66
N GLN A 75 1.29 -14.50 -3.33
CA GLN A 75 1.30 -13.31 -2.47
C GLN A 75 2.51 -12.39 -2.75
N MET A 76 3.61 -12.91 -3.30
CA MET A 76 4.78 -12.09 -3.63
C MET A 76 4.56 -11.22 -4.86
N LEU A 77 3.66 -11.62 -5.76
CA LEU A 77 3.34 -10.90 -6.99
C LEU A 77 2.83 -9.46 -6.72
N PRO A 78 1.77 -9.24 -5.91
CA PRO A 78 1.33 -7.90 -5.56
C PRO A 78 2.35 -7.13 -4.71
N ALA A 79 3.16 -7.82 -3.90
CA ALA A 79 4.21 -7.18 -3.11
C ALA A 79 5.30 -6.57 -4.00
N VAL A 80 5.72 -7.27 -5.06
CA VAL A 80 6.69 -6.76 -6.04
C VAL A 80 6.11 -5.60 -6.84
N ILE A 81 4.83 -5.68 -7.22
CA ILE A 81 4.14 -4.58 -7.93
C ILE A 81 4.10 -3.32 -7.06
N LEU A 82 3.79 -3.44 -5.77
CA LEU A 82 3.82 -2.32 -4.83
C LEU A 82 5.24 -1.76 -4.65
N PHE A 83 6.24 -2.63 -4.54
CA PHE A 83 7.64 -2.22 -4.42
C PHE A 83 8.11 -1.40 -5.64
N LEU A 84 7.72 -1.83 -6.85
CA LEU A 84 8.00 -1.07 -8.08
C LEU A 84 7.18 0.22 -8.15
N GLY A 85 5.93 0.20 -7.68
CA GLY A 85 5.05 1.37 -7.64
C GLY A 85 5.58 2.49 -6.73
N MET A 86 6.31 2.14 -5.67
CA MET A 86 6.88 3.13 -4.73
C MET A 86 7.85 4.11 -5.40
N PHE A 87 8.52 3.73 -6.49
CA PHE A 87 9.42 4.63 -7.22
C PHE A 87 8.69 5.73 -8.02
N ILE A 88 7.38 5.60 -8.22
CA ILE A 88 6.57 6.54 -9.03
C ILE A 88 5.82 7.55 -8.12
N PHE A 89 5.66 7.27 -6.83
CA PHE A 89 4.90 8.12 -5.92
C PHE A 89 5.72 9.32 -5.41
N PRO A 90 5.17 10.55 -5.44
CA PRO A 90 5.81 11.72 -4.84
C PRO A 90 5.88 11.62 -3.32
N TYR A 91 6.86 12.27 -2.71
CA TYR A 91 7.06 12.29 -1.25
C TYR A 91 5.92 13.01 -0.52
N SER A 92 5.71 12.69 0.75
CA SER A 92 4.64 13.30 1.52
C SER A 92 5.00 14.73 1.92
N PRO A 93 4.09 15.72 1.76
CA PRO A 93 4.40 17.13 1.95
C PRO A 93 4.99 17.49 3.32
N ARG A 94 4.66 16.72 4.38
CA ARG A 94 5.14 17.01 5.74
C ARG A 94 6.55 16.48 6.03
N TRP A 95 7.04 15.53 5.23
CA TRP A 95 8.38 14.99 5.37
C TRP A 95 9.43 15.93 4.75
N ASP A 96 9.08 16.57 3.63
CA ASP A 96 9.92 17.56 2.96
C ASP A 96 9.99 18.89 3.73
N GLU A 97 9.03 19.17 4.61
CA GLU A 97 9.01 20.38 5.48
C GLU A 97 10.16 20.38 6.50
N TRP A 98 10.71 19.19 6.79
CA TRP A 98 11.77 18.99 7.77
C TRP A 98 13.18 18.94 7.14
N LEU A 99 13.28 18.89 5.80
CA LEU A 99 14.53 18.56 5.09
C LEU A 99 15.16 19.71 4.27
N ASP A 100 14.47 20.84 4.08
CA ASP A 100 14.91 22.16 3.53
C ASP A 100 13.97 22.65 2.41
N GLY A 101 13.40 23.85 2.57
CA GLY A 101 13.14 24.88 1.54
C GLY A 101 12.32 24.64 0.25
N GLU A 102 12.21 23.43 -0.30
CA GLU A 102 11.64 23.15 -1.64
C GLU A 102 10.11 22.96 -1.65
N PHE A 103 9.43 23.47 -0.62
CA PHE A 103 7.97 23.36 -0.44
C PHE A 103 7.15 23.94 -1.60
N ALA A 104 7.72 24.89 -2.35
CA ALA A 104 7.02 25.58 -3.43
C ALA A 104 6.82 24.71 -4.68
N GLU A 105 7.76 23.82 -5.00
CA GLU A 105 7.75 23.07 -6.27
C GLU A 105 6.76 21.89 -6.24
N ILE A 106 6.62 21.25 -5.07
CA ILE A 106 5.66 20.15 -4.86
C ILE A 106 4.22 20.69 -4.75
N CYS A 107 4.02 21.86 -4.14
CA CYS A 107 2.72 22.53 -4.13
C CYS A 107 2.28 22.97 -5.54
N GLU A 108 3.19 23.43 -6.41
CA GLU A 108 2.89 23.75 -7.81
C GLU A 108 2.50 22.51 -8.62
N ALA A 109 3.25 21.41 -8.49
CA ALA A 109 2.92 20.14 -9.16
C ALA A 109 1.57 19.58 -8.68
N PHE A 110 1.28 19.63 -7.38
CA PHE A 110 0.02 19.14 -6.81
C PHE A 110 -1.18 20.05 -7.15
N GLY A 111 -0.96 21.36 -7.21
CA GLY A 111 -1.94 22.36 -7.67
C GLY A 111 -2.30 22.19 -9.14
N GLN A 112 -1.37 21.73 -9.97
CA GLN A 112 -1.60 21.43 -11.40
C GLN A 112 -2.54 20.23 -11.61
N PHE A 113 -2.52 19.24 -10.71
CA PHE A 113 -3.41 18.06 -10.78
C PHE A 113 -4.79 18.28 -10.11
N THR A 114 -4.90 19.20 -9.15
CA THR A 114 -6.14 19.44 -8.40
C THR A 114 -6.90 20.71 -8.82
N GLY A 115 -6.29 21.60 -9.62
CA GLY A 115 -6.94 22.80 -10.16
C GLY A 115 -7.27 23.86 -9.11
N ILE A 116 -6.71 23.77 -7.90
CA ILE A 116 -6.97 24.68 -6.78
C ILE A 116 -5.66 25.36 -6.39
N ASN A 117 -5.61 26.68 -6.56
CA ASN A 117 -4.55 27.55 -6.04
C ASN A 117 -4.60 27.56 -4.50
N VAL A 118 -3.59 26.99 -3.85
CA VAL A 118 -3.46 26.96 -2.37
C VAL A 118 -2.70 28.19 -1.86
N ILE A 119 -2.86 29.33 -2.53
CA ILE A 119 -2.29 30.62 -2.12
C ILE A 119 -3.40 31.68 -2.15
N ASN A 120 -4.27 31.62 -1.15
CA ASN A 120 -5.00 32.76 -0.57
C ASN A 120 -5.63 32.35 0.77
#